data_AF-A0AA38Y9I8-F1
#
_entry.id   AF-A0AA38Y9I8-F1
#
_cell.length_a   1.000
_cell.length_b   1.000
_cell.length_c   1.000
_cell.angle_alpha   90.00
_cell.angle_beta   90.00
_cell.angle_gamma   90.00
#
_symmetry.space_group_name_H-M   'P 1'
#
loop_
_entity.id
_entity.type
_entity.pdbx_description
1 polymer ?
#
loop_
_entity_poly.entity_id
_entity_poly.type
_entity_poly.pdbx_seq_one_letter_code
_entity_poly.pdbx_strand_id
1 'polypeptide(L)'
;MTTKAGTPFQLYRSTSDATIYYLVGGWRTADEHIAFLSSPQAVEFAKAIGQYVSAEIVQHIEGDIDTLGAVRPKRLRVTLAKLHESEAIRWENQWKSRKGAGGWDRSASVQKDHQAFAKMGEVTDSPSAFGGNIEREMLNWVWIDDAASGDVFGKTSPTGTAKMKSFELEHVLG
;
A
#
# COMPACT_ATOMS: atom_id res chain seq x y z
N MET A 1 28.21 1.98 -8.80
CA MET A 1 26.89 2.25 -8.18
C MET A 1 26.12 0.94 -8.21
N THR A 2 25.87 0.32 -7.06
CA THR A 2 25.06 -0.90 -6.99
C THR A 2 23.59 -0.52 -7.18
N THR A 3 23.02 -0.95 -8.30
CA THR A 3 21.59 -0.82 -8.59
C THR A 3 20.80 -1.59 -7.53
N LYS A 4 20.08 -0.90 -6.64
CA LYS A 4 19.14 -1.54 -5.72
C LYS A 4 18.05 -2.24 -6.53
N ALA A 5 17.79 -3.52 -6.27
CA ALA A 5 16.63 -4.24 -6.80
C ALA A 5 15.35 -3.70 -6.13
N GLY A 6 14.17 -3.96 -6.73
CA GLY A 6 12.89 -3.72 -6.06
C GLY A 6 12.78 -4.47 -4.72
N THR A 7 11.83 -4.07 -3.87
CA THR A 7 11.66 -4.68 -2.55
C THR A 7 10.84 -5.96 -2.67
N PRO A 8 11.40 -7.13 -2.27
CA PRO A 8 10.68 -8.40 -2.31
C PRO A 8 9.37 -8.31 -1.53
N PHE A 9 8.30 -8.87 -2.09
CA PHE A 9 7.03 -8.96 -1.39
C PHE A 9 7.13 -9.83 -0.14
N GLN A 10 6.45 -9.39 0.91
CA GLN A 10 6.39 -10.02 2.22
C GLN A 10 4.93 -10.18 2.61
N LEU A 11 4.60 -11.32 3.19
CA LEU A 11 3.25 -11.61 3.64
C LEU A 11 3.12 -11.26 5.13
N TYR A 12 2.19 -10.37 5.42
CA TYR A 12 1.77 -10.03 6.77
C TYR A 12 0.32 -10.46 7.00
N ARG A 13 -0.05 -10.67 8.26
CA ARG A 13 -1.43 -10.94 8.70
C ARG A 13 -1.91 -9.82 9.61
N SER A 14 -3.18 -9.46 9.52
CA SER A 14 -3.77 -8.51 10.47
C SER A 14 -3.75 -9.07 11.88
N THR A 15 -3.37 -8.23 12.85
CA THR A 15 -3.41 -8.61 14.27
C THR A 15 -4.83 -8.56 14.85
N SER A 16 -5.78 -7.93 14.15
CA SER A 16 -7.18 -7.84 14.58
C SER A 16 -8.10 -8.84 13.89
N ASP A 17 -7.69 -9.39 12.74
CA ASP A 17 -8.44 -10.39 11.98
C ASP A 17 -7.49 -11.37 11.31
N ALA A 18 -7.47 -12.61 11.80
CA ALA A 18 -6.56 -13.65 11.28
C ALA A 18 -6.90 -14.14 9.87
N THR A 19 -8.04 -13.74 9.31
CA THR A 19 -8.44 -14.07 7.94
C THR A 19 -7.89 -13.09 6.90
N ILE A 20 -7.41 -11.91 7.34
CA ILE A 20 -6.94 -10.85 6.45
C ILE A 20 -5.41 -10.88 6.36
N TYR A 21 -4.92 -10.97 5.13
CA TYR A 21 -3.51 -10.95 4.79
C TYR A 21 -3.15 -9.74 3.94
N TYR A 22 -1.95 -9.22 4.12
CA TYR A 22 -1.41 -8.07 3.43
C TYR A 22 -0.11 -8.46 2.74
N LEU A 23 -0.05 -8.24 1.44
CA LEU A 23 1.18 -8.40 0.67
C LEU A 23 1.85 -7.03 0.56
N VAL A 24 3.03 -6.88 1.16
CA VAL A 24 3.76 -5.61 1.24
C VAL A 24 5.10 -5.76 0.52
N GLY A 25 5.36 -4.91 -0.46
CA GLY A 25 6.58 -4.92 -1.28
C GLY A 25 6.49 -3.88 -2.37
N GLY A 26 7.41 -3.92 -3.34
CA GLY A 26 7.39 -2.95 -4.41
C GLY A 26 8.46 -3.12 -5.47
N TRP A 27 8.31 -2.34 -6.53
CA TRP A 27 9.26 -2.25 -7.63
C TRP A 27 10.13 -1.02 -7.49
N ARG A 28 11.27 -1.02 -8.18
CA ARG A 28 12.17 0.14 -8.17
C ARG A 28 11.57 1.33 -8.90
N THR A 29 10.82 1.08 -9.97
CA THR A 29 10.19 2.10 -10.79
C THR A 29 8.75 1.71 -11.14
N ALA A 30 7.93 2.71 -11.44
CA ALA A 30 6.62 2.48 -12.02
C ALA A 30 6.73 1.65 -13.31
N ASP A 31 7.71 1.91 -14.18
CA ASP A 31 7.88 1.16 -15.43
C ASP A 31 8.12 -0.34 -15.22
N GLU A 32 8.90 -0.73 -14.21
CA GLU A 32 9.12 -2.15 -13.88
C GLU A 32 7.84 -2.82 -13.39
N HIS A 33 7.07 -2.11 -12.56
CA HIS A 33 5.76 -2.56 -12.09
C HIS A 33 4.79 -2.74 -13.27
N ILE A 34 4.70 -1.74 -14.15
CA ILE A 34 3.87 -1.73 -15.35
C ILE A 34 4.24 -2.89 -16.28
N ALA A 35 5.54 -3.10 -16.52
CA ALA A 35 6.04 -4.17 -17.36
C ALA A 35 5.68 -5.55 -16.80
N PHE A 36 5.79 -5.74 -15.48
CA PHE A 36 5.36 -6.97 -14.83
C PHE A 36 3.86 -7.20 -15.00
N LEU A 37 3.02 -6.23 -14.67
CA LEU A 37 1.56 -6.35 -14.76
C LEU A 37 1.04 -6.53 -16.19
N SER A 38 1.82 -6.13 -17.19
CA SER A 38 1.48 -6.32 -18.60
C SER A 38 1.96 -7.66 -19.16
N SER A 39 2.67 -8.47 -18.36
CA SER A 39 3.17 -9.78 -18.77
C SER A 39 2.07 -10.85 -18.73
N PRO A 40 2.09 -11.84 -19.65
CA PRO A 40 1.18 -12.98 -19.59
C PRO A 40 1.25 -13.73 -18.26
N GLN A 41 2.46 -13.86 -17.69
CA GLN A 41 2.69 -14.54 -16.42
C GLN A 41 1.99 -13.85 -15.26
N ALA A 42 2.00 -12.51 -15.21
CA ALA A 42 1.28 -11.77 -14.18
C ALA A 42 -0.23 -11.95 -14.29
N VAL A 43 -0.78 -12.03 -15.51
CA VAL A 43 -2.21 -12.29 -15.74
C VAL A 43 -2.59 -13.72 -15.31
N GLU A 44 -1.77 -14.72 -15.63
CA GLU A 44 -1.98 -16.10 -15.20
C GLU A 44 -1.93 -16.24 -13.68
N PHE A 45 -0.91 -15.64 -13.06
CA PHE A 45 -0.75 -15.61 -11.61
C PHE A 45 -1.93 -14.92 -10.92
N ALA A 46 -2.37 -13.77 -11.46
CA ALA A 46 -3.52 -13.04 -10.96
C ALA A 46 -4.81 -13.87 -10.97
N LYS A 47 -5.06 -14.60 -12.07
CA LYS A 47 -6.21 -15.50 -12.18
C LYS A 47 -6.13 -16.65 -11.18
N ALA A 48 -4.96 -17.26 -11.02
CA ALA A 48 -4.77 -18.38 -10.10
C ALA A 48 -5.01 -17.95 -8.65
N ILE A 49 -4.46 -16.80 -8.23
CA ILE A 49 -4.69 -16.25 -6.89
C ILE A 49 -6.17 -15.93 -6.68
N GLY A 50 -6.82 -15.29 -7.68
CA GLY A 50 -8.20 -14.84 -7.55
C GLY A 50 -9.23 -15.98 -7.34
N GLN A 51 -8.84 -17.24 -7.58
CA GLN A 51 -9.68 -18.41 -7.29
C GLN A 51 -9.74 -18.74 -5.79
N TYR A 52 -8.74 -18.33 -5.01
CA TYR A 52 -8.59 -18.72 -3.60
C TYR A 52 -8.76 -17.56 -2.64
N VAL A 53 -8.50 -16.34 -3.09
CA VAL A 53 -8.59 -15.12 -2.27
C VAL A 53 -9.35 -14.03 -3.00
N SER A 54 -10.14 -13.28 -2.26
CA SER A 54 -10.64 -11.98 -2.71
C SER A 54 -9.65 -10.90 -2.35
N ALA A 55 -9.44 -9.95 -3.27
CA ALA A 55 -8.75 -8.71 -2.94
C ALA A 55 -9.77 -7.74 -2.35
N GLU A 56 -9.57 -7.31 -1.10
CA GLU A 56 -10.43 -6.30 -0.47
C GLU A 56 -9.99 -4.88 -0.86
N ILE A 57 -8.68 -4.65 -0.89
CA ILE A 57 -8.07 -3.38 -1.25
C ILE A 57 -6.68 -3.59 -1.86
N VAL A 58 -6.36 -2.82 -2.88
CA VAL A 58 -4.99 -2.69 -3.41
C VAL A 58 -4.61 -1.23 -3.37
N GLN A 59 -3.46 -0.94 -2.74
CA GLN A 59 -2.95 0.41 -2.56
C GLN A 59 -1.56 0.56 -3.19
N HIS A 60 -1.44 1.41 -4.19
CA HIS A 60 -0.20 1.78 -4.83
C HIS A 60 0.24 3.12 -4.28
N ILE A 61 1.35 3.13 -3.56
CA ILE A 61 1.88 4.35 -2.97
C ILE A 61 3.29 4.61 -3.48
N GLU A 62 3.61 5.89 -3.67
CA GLU A 62 4.98 6.33 -3.92
C GLU A 62 5.71 6.41 -2.58
N GLY A 63 6.65 5.49 -2.31
CA GLY A 63 7.41 5.49 -1.06
C GLY A 63 8.63 4.57 -1.11
N ASP A 64 9.67 4.93 -0.38
CA ASP A 64 10.86 4.07 -0.22
C ASP A 64 10.68 3.16 0.99
N ILE A 65 10.23 1.93 0.74
CA ILE A 65 10.00 0.94 1.79
C ILE A 65 11.29 0.42 2.44
N ASP A 66 12.47 0.64 1.83
CA ASP A 66 13.75 0.28 2.44
C ASP A 66 14.03 1.08 3.71
N THR A 67 13.34 2.21 3.91
CA THR A 67 13.38 3.02 5.15
C THR A 67 12.89 2.26 6.39
N LEU A 68 12.13 1.17 6.20
CA LEU A 68 11.74 0.25 7.27
C LEU A 68 12.94 -0.54 7.83
N GLY A 69 14.09 -0.50 7.15
CA GLY A 69 15.37 -1.05 7.59
C GLY A 69 15.73 -2.37 6.92
N ALA A 70 17.02 -2.71 6.94
CA ALA A 70 17.54 -3.96 6.40
C ALA A 70 17.05 -5.21 7.16
N VAL A 71 16.74 -5.04 8.45
CA VAL A 71 16.07 -6.05 9.26
C VAL A 71 14.57 -5.81 9.14
N ARG A 72 13.90 -6.66 8.38
CA ARG A 72 12.46 -6.57 8.12
C ARG A 72 11.68 -6.51 9.43
N PRO A 73 10.80 -5.51 9.65
CA PRO A 73 10.05 -5.41 10.89
C PRO A 73 9.16 -6.64 11.08
N LYS A 74 9.21 -7.25 12.27
CA LYS A 74 8.29 -8.34 12.63
C LYS A 74 6.85 -7.87 12.72
N ARG A 75 6.65 -6.58 13.01
CA ARG A 75 5.35 -5.95 13.11
C ARG A 75 5.37 -4.61 12.39
N LEU A 76 4.40 -4.40 11.53
CA LEU A 76 4.17 -3.13 10.87
C LEU A 76 2.94 -2.47 11.47
N ARG A 77 2.94 -1.14 11.48
CA ARG A 77 1.72 -0.35 11.61
C ARG A 77 1.44 0.30 10.27
N VAL A 78 0.20 0.20 9.83
CA VAL A 78 -0.31 0.90 8.65
C VAL A 78 -1.28 1.97 9.14
N THR A 79 -1.06 3.20 8.74
CA THR A 79 -1.95 4.33 9.00
C THR A 79 -2.50 4.86 7.68
N LEU A 80 -3.82 4.94 7.62
CA LEU A 80 -4.58 5.52 6.52
C LEU A 80 -5.11 6.87 6.97
N ALA A 81 -4.95 7.89 6.12
CA ALA A 81 -5.54 9.21 6.33
C ALA A 81 -6.29 9.65 5.08
N LYS A 82 -7.52 10.13 5.26
CA LYS A 82 -8.30 10.76 4.18
C LYS A 82 -8.27 12.28 4.37
N LEU A 83 -7.76 12.99 3.37
CA LEU A 83 -7.42 14.41 3.43
C LEU A 83 -7.93 15.15 2.19
N HIS A 84 -8.20 16.44 2.31
CA HIS A 84 -8.50 17.26 1.15
C HIS A 84 -7.22 17.57 0.37
N GLU A 85 -7.29 17.66 -0.96
CA GLU A 85 -6.12 17.90 -1.82
C GLU A 85 -5.35 19.19 -1.43
N SER A 86 -6.05 20.22 -0.99
CA SER A 86 -5.44 21.48 -0.52
C SER A 86 -4.51 21.31 0.70
N GLU A 87 -4.61 20.20 1.44
CA GLU A 87 -3.76 19.90 2.59
C GLU A 87 -2.57 19.01 2.24
N ALA A 88 -2.51 18.46 1.01
CA ALA A 88 -1.59 17.41 0.62
C ALA A 88 -0.11 17.79 0.76
N ILE A 89 0.30 18.92 0.20
CA ILE A 89 1.71 19.36 0.23
C ILE A 89 2.19 19.56 1.67
N ARG A 90 1.35 20.20 2.51
CA ARG A 90 1.67 20.43 3.92
C ARG A 90 1.78 19.10 4.66
N TRP A 91 0.85 18.17 4.41
CA TRP A 91 0.84 16.84 4.99
C TRP A 91 2.12 16.09 4.66
N GLU A 92 2.47 15.95 3.38
CA GLU A 92 3.64 15.21 2.92
C GLU A 92 4.94 15.74 3.53
N ASN A 93 5.11 17.07 3.58
CA ASN A 93 6.30 17.69 4.16
C ASN A 93 6.51 17.35 5.65
N GLN A 94 5.45 17.06 6.39
CA GLN A 94 5.56 16.66 7.80
C GLN A 94 6.15 15.25 7.97
N TRP A 95 5.97 14.39 6.97
CA TRP A 95 6.38 12.99 7.00
C TRP A 95 7.79 12.75 6.44
N LYS A 96 8.33 13.69 5.65
CA LYS A 96 9.68 13.59 5.06
C LYS A 96 10.82 13.32 6.04
N SER A 97 10.68 13.73 7.30
CA SER A 97 11.68 13.53 8.36
C SER A 97 11.41 12.33 9.26
N ARG A 98 10.28 11.64 9.06
CA ARG A 98 9.86 10.50 9.88
C ARG A 98 10.45 9.21 9.34
N LYS A 99 10.71 8.25 10.24
CA LYS A 99 11.13 6.91 9.87
C LYS A 99 9.90 6.10 9.47
N GLY A 100 9.81 5.72 8.20
CA GLY A 100 8.70 4.97 7.64
C GLY A 100 8.59 5.22 6.14
N ALA A 101 7.67 4.51 5.51
CA ALA A 101 7.42 4.58 4.09
C ALA A 101 5.94 4.88 3.84
N GLY A 102 5.65 5.86 3.01
CA GLY A 102 4.28 6.22 2.71
C GLY A 102 4.16 7.22 1.59
N GLY A 103 2.95 7.31 1.05
CA GLY A 103 2.64 8.04 -0.16
C GLY A 103 1.15 8.23 -0.35
N TRP A 104 0.79 9.00 -1.37
CA TRP A 104 -0.58 9.12 -1.84
C TRP A 104 -0.99 7.85 -2.58
N ASP A 105 -2.21 7.38 -2.35
CA ASP A 105 -2.79 6.23 -3.03
C ASP A 105 -3.07 6.57 -4.51
N ARG A 106 -2.35 5.89 -5.41
CA ARG A 106 -2.41 6.02 -6.87
C ARG A 106 -3.19 4.87 -7.52
N SER A 107 -3.85 4.01 -6.76
CA SER A 107 -4.39 2.74 -7.26
C SER A 107 -5.38 2.89 -8.40
N ALA A 108 -6.29 3.86 -8.33
CA ALA A 108 -7.27 4.04 -9.40
C ALA A 108 -6.64 4.51 -10.73
N SER A 109 -5.52 5.26 -10.68
CA SER A 109 -4.77 5.61 -11.90
C SER A 109 -4.11 4.35 -12.47
N VAL A 110 -3.43 3.60 -11.60
CA VAL A 110 -2.72 2.36 -11.96
C VAL A 110 -3.69 1.28 -12.50
N GLN A 111 -4.89 1.15 -11.93
CA GLN A 111 -5.88 0.17 -12.38
C GLN A 111 -6.36 0.43 -13.81
N LYS A 112 -6.56 1.69 -14.20
CA LYS A 112 -7.02 2.04 -15.56
C LYS A 112 -6.01 1.61 -16.61
N ASP A 113 -4.74 1.57 -16.25
CA ASP A 113 -3.65 1.34 -17.19
C ASP A 113 -3.23 -0.14 -17.26
N HIS A 114 -3.78 -1.04 -16.43
CA HIS A 114 -3.28 -2.42 -16.28
C HIS A 114 -4.31 -3.55 -16.44
N GLN A 115 -4.02 -4.41 -17.42
CA GLN A 115 -4.85 -5.57 -17.78
C GLN A 115 -4.92 -6.64 -16.68
N ALA A 116 -3.82 -6.90 -15.96
CA ALA A 116 -3.80 -7.93 -14.90
C ALA A 116 -4.76 -7.62 -13.75
N PHE A 117 -4.86 -6.37 -13.31
CA PHE A 117 -5.80 -5.98 -12.26
C PHE A 117 -7.26 -6.02 -12.73
N ALA A 118 -7.53 -5.59 -13.97
CA ALA A 118 -8.86 -5.76 -14.54
C ALA A 118 -9.29 -7.23 -14.52
N LYS A 119 -8.39 -8.14 -14.93
CA LYS A 119 -8.67 -9.58 -14.94
C LYS A 119 -8.77 -10.20 -13.55
N MET A 120 -8.00 -9.71 -12.58
CA MET A 120 -8.15 -10.14 -11.18
C MET A 120 -9.50 -9.71 -10.62
N GLY A 121 -9.90 -8.44 -10.81
CA GLY A 121 -11.19 -7.93 -10.35
C GLY A 121 -12.40 -8.65 -10.95
N GLU A 122 -12.32 -9.05 -12.22
CA GLU A 122 -13.33 -9.91 -12.87
C GLU A 122 -13.47 -11.29 -12.18
N VAL A 123 -12.40 -11.80 -11.56
CA VAL A 123 -12.35 -13.15 -10.96
C VAL A 123 -12.66 -13.12 -9.46
N THR A 124 -12.32 -12.05 -8.75
CA THR A 124 -12.40 -11.98 -7.27
C THR A 124 -13.71 -11.37 -6.75
N ASP A 125 -14.72 -11.18 -7.60
CA ASP A 125 -15.98 -10.46 -7.29
C ASP A 125 -15.78 -9.09 -6.60
N SER A 126 -14.57 -8.53 -6.74
CA SER A 126 -14.17 -7.29 -6.05
C SER A 126 -13.54 -6.26 -7.01
N PRO A 127 -14.21 -5.88 -8.13
CA PRO A 127 -13.67 -4.86 -9.04
C PRO A 127 -13.35 -3.51 -8.35
N SER A 128 -14.06 -3.21 -7.26
CA SER A 128 -13.89 -1.99 -6.47
C SER A 128 -12.59 -1.94 -5.67
N ALA A 129 -12.01 -3.09 -5.31
CA ALA A 129 -10.79 -3.19 -4.51
C ALA A 129 -9.57 -2.54 -5.15
N PHE A 130 -9.61 -2.37 -6.48
CA PHE A 130 -8.48 -1.89 -7.26
C PHE A 130 -8.56 -0.38 -7.59
N GLY A 131 -9.57 0.36 -7.10
CA GLY A 131 -9.66 1.80 -7.38
C GLY A 131 -11.07 2.39 -7.52
N GLY A 132 -12.08 1.81 -6.86
CA GLY A 132 -13.46 2.29 -6.93
C GLY A 132 -13.64 3.69 -6.34
N ASN A 133 -13.98 4.65 -7.23
CA ASN A 133 -14.40 6.04 -6.99
C ASN A 133 -13.50 6.89 -6.08
N ILE A 134 -12.46 7.50 -6.68
CA ILE A 134 -11.84 8.70 -6.12
C ILE A 134 -12.92 9.80 -6.07
N GLU A 135 -13.34 10.19 -4.87
CA GLU A 135 -14.02 11.46 -4.65
C GLU A 135 -13.07 12.58 -5.08
N ARG A 136 -13.47 13.42 -6.04
CA ARG A 136 -12.61 14.34 -6.82
C ARG A 136 -11.77 15.34 -6.01
N GLU A 137 -11.93 15.40 -4.70
CA GLU A 137 -11.29 16.38 -3.81
C GLU A 137 -10.61 15.75 -2.59
N MET A 138 -10.79 14.43 -2.39
CA MET A 138 -10.24 13.70 -1.25
C MET A 138 -9.15 12.74 -1.69
N LEU A 139 -7.98 12.86 -1.06
CA LEU A 139 -6.85 11.99 -1.27
C LEU A 139 -6.69 11.03 -0.09
N ASN A 140 -6.36 9.77 -0.41
CA ASN A 140 -5.97 8.79 0.60
C ASN A 140 -4.44 8.78 0.70
N TRP A 141 -3.94 8.94 1.92
CA TRP A 141 -2.54 8.78 2.26
C TRP A 141 -2.36 7.46 3.01
N VAL A 142 -1.31 6.72 2.66
CA VAL A 142 -0.92 5.48 3.35
C VAL A 142 0.47 5.68 3.92
N TRP A 143 0.64 5.32 5.18
CA TRP A 143 1.93 5.33 5.86
C TRP A 143 2.18 4.00 6.56
N ILE A 144 3.40 3.51 6.46
CA ILE A 144 3.85 2.25 7.03
C ILE A 144 5.08 2.53 7.88
N ASP A 145 5.06 2.08 9.13
CA ASP A 145 6.20 2.13 10.04
C ASP A 145 6.34 0.86 10.89
N ASP A 146 7.46 0.75 11.60
CA ASP A 146 7.68 -0.33 12.56
C ASP A 146 6.84 -0.09 13.81
N ALA A 147 5.91 -1.00 14.10
CA ALA A 147 5.00 -0.88 15.24
C ALA A 147 5.74 -0.80 16.59
N ALA A 148 6.96 -1.37 16.67
CA ALA A 148 7.80 -1.33 17.87
C ALA A 148 8.46 0.03 18.12
N SER A 149 8.47 0.93 17.12
CA SER A 149 9.13 2.25 17.22
C SER A 149 8.33 3.31 18.01
N GLY A 150 7.19 2.92 18.59
CA GLY A 150 6.24 3.83 19.24
C GLY A 150 5.22 4.40 18.25
N ASP A 151 4.17 5.05 18.77
CA ASP A 151 3.13 5.65 17.93
C ASP A 151 3.62 6.98 17.33
N VAL A 152 4.05 6.96 16.07
CA VAL A 152 4.45 8.17 15.31
C VAL A 152 3.26 9.12 15.10
N PHE A 153 2.03 8.61 15.21
CA PHE A 153 0.76 9.36 15.11
C PHE A 153 0.22 9.81 16.48
N GLY A 154 0.91 9.50 17.57
CA GLY A 154 0.44 9.69 18.94
C GLY A 154 0.32 11.15 19.38
N LYS A 155 -0.95 11.58 19.58
CA LYS A 155 -1.51 12.78 20.25
C LYS A 155 -1.82 14.05 19.44
N THR A 156 -1.45 14.16 18.17
CA THR A 156 -1.91 15.30 17.35
C THR A 156 -2.12 14.87 15.92
N SER A 157 -3.39 14.74 15.51
CA SER A 157 -3.78 15.11 14.15
C SER A 157 -3.55 16.63 14.07
N PRO A 158 -2.58 17.14 13.29
CA PRO A 158 -2.25 18.58 13.31
C PRO A 158 -3.39 19.47 12.82
N THR A 159 -4.43 18.88 12.21
CA THR A 159 -5.52 19.61 11.56
C THR A 159 -6.86 19.41 12.24
N GLY A 160 -7.03 18.42 13.13
CA GLY A 160 -8.34 18.05 13.69
C GLY A 160 -9.37 17.56 12.65
N THR A 161 -9.08 17.66 11.35
CA THR A 161 -9.98 17.36 10.23
C THR A 161 -9.71 16.00 9.59
N ALA A 162 -8.48 15.51 9.64
CA ALA A 162 -8.11 14.26 9.01
C ALA A 162 -8.63 13.06 9.81
N LYS A 163 -9.52 12.28 9.21
CA LYS A 163 -9.92 10.97 9.76
C LYS A 163 -8.79 10.00 9.50
N MET A 164 -8.12 9.58 10.56
CA MET A 164 -7.05 8.59 10.51
C MET A 164 -7.53 7.26 11.07
N LYS A 165 -7.08 6.17 10.47
CA LYS A 165 -7.24 4.81 10.96
C LYS A 165 -5.89 4.11 10.92
N SER A 166 -5.48 3.55 12.05
CA SER A 166 -4.27 2.74 12.14
C SER A 166 -4.62 1.31 12.52
N PHE A 167 -3.88 0.37 11.97
CA PHE A 167 -3.95 -1.04 12.31
C PHE A 167 -2.56 -1.65 12.22
N GLU A 168 -2.38 -2.79 12.87
CA GLU A 168 -1.10 -3.47 12.96
C GLU A 168 -1.13 -4.80 12.26
N LEU A 169 0.02 -5.16 11.73
CA LEU A 169 0.27 -6.34 10.92
C LEU A 169 1.45 -7.10 11.52
N GLU A 170 1.39 -8.42 11.50
CA GLU A 170 2.48 -9.30 11.91
C GLU A 170 3.04 -10.07 10.71
N HIS A 171 4.36 -10.20 10.64
CA HIS A 171 5.03 -10.94 9.57
C HIS A 171 4.72 -12.43 9.68
N VAL A 172 4.38 -13.05 8.54
CA VAL A 172 4.05 -14.49 8.46
C VAL A 172 5.09 -15.24 7.62
N LEU A 173 5.37 -14.74 6.42
CA LEU A 173 6.21 -15.42 5.44
C LEU A 173 6.94 -14.42 4.56
N GLY A 174 8.22 -14.70 4.27
CA GLY A 174 9.00 -14.00 3.24
C GLY A 174 10.46 -13.77 3.61
#